data_AF-A0A962AP72-F1
#
_entry.id   AF-A0A962AP72-F1
#
_cell.length_a   1.000
_cell.length_b   1.000
_cell.length_c   1.000
_cell.angle_alpha   90.00
_cell.angle_beta   90.00
_cell.angle_gamma   90.00
#
_symmetry.space_group_name_H-M   'P 1'
#
loop_
_entity.id
_entity.type
_entity.pdbx_description
1 polymer ?
#
loop_
_entity_poly.entity_id
_entity_poly.type
_entity_poly.pdbx_seq_one_letter_code
_entity_poly.pdbx_strand_id
1 'polypeptide(L)' 'MTKHFNDYTVADIGLADWGRKELNIAETEMPGLMATRAEYGPAQ' A
#
# COMPACT_ATOMS: atom_id res chain seq x y z
N MET A 1 25.12 8.74 13.91
CA MET A 1 23.69 8.36 14.01
C MET A 1 22.93 9.15 12.96
N THR A 2 22.67 8.55 11.80
CA THR A 2 21.92 9.18 10.70
C THR A 2 20.42 9.08 11.02
N LYS A 3 19.78 10.22 11.25
CA LYS A 3 18.32 10.32 11.41
C LYS A 3 17.69 10.07 10.04
N HIS A 4 16.96 8.96 9.88
CA HIS A 4 16.14 8.74 8.69
C HIS A 4 15.04 9.81 8.63
N PHE A 5 15.09 10.67 7.62
CA PHE A 5 14.01 11.59 7.31
C PHE A 5 12.98 10.83 6.50
N ASN A 6 11.78 10.71 7.06
CA ASN A 6 10.64 10.13 6.38
C ASN A 6 9.85 11.28 5.75
N ASP A 7 9.85 11.36 4.42
CA ASP A 7 9.17 12.42 3.66
C ASP A 7 7.67 12.12 3.51
N TYR A 8 6.96 12.07 4.65
CA TYR A 8 5.52 11.96 4.69
C TYR A 8 4.95 12.66 5.94
N THR A 9 3.75 13.20 5.81
CA THR A 9 2.97 13.75 6.93
C THR A 9 1.67 12.97 7.02
N VAL A 10 1.53 12.16 8.06
CA VAL A 10 0.34 11.34 8.34
C VAL A 10 -0.11 11.56 9.78
N ALA A 11 -1.38 11.30 10.07
CA ALA A 11 -1.93 11.52 11.40
C ALA A 11 -1.29 10.60 12.45
N ASP A 12 -1.19 9.29 12.16
CA ASP A 12 -0.57 8.31 13.04
C ASP A 12 0.00 7.14 12.22
N ILE A 13 1.32 6.95 12.28
CA ILE A 13 2.00 5.86 11.57
C ILE A 13 1.78 4.50 12.24
N GLY A 14 1.39 4.46 13.53
CA GLY A 14 1.11 3.23 14.26
C GLY A 14 -0.10 2.46 13.72
N LEU A 15 -0.96 3.11 12.93
CA LEU A 15 -2.12 2.50 12.27
C LEU A 15 -1.76 1.74 10.98
N ALA A 16 -0.50 1.74 10.55
CA ALA A 16 -0.07 1.12 9.30
C ALA A 16 -0.45 -0.36 9.18
N ASP A 17 -0.29 -1.13 10.27
CA ASP A 17 -0.60 -2.57 10.28
C ASP A 17 -2.10 -2.84 10.08
N TRP A 18 -2.95 -2.04 10.73
CA TRP A 18 -4.39 -2.14 10.54
C TRP A 18 -4.79 -1.68 9.14
N GLY A 19 -4.28 -0.54 8.67
CA GLY A 19 -4.53 -0.06 7.32
C GLY A 19 -4.12 -1.07 6.24
N ARG A 20 -3.03 -1.81 6.43
CA ARG A 20 -2.64 -2.89 5.51
C ARG A 20 -3.63 -4.05 5.50
N LYS A 21 -4.21 -4.41 6.65
CA LYS A 21 -5.24 -5.47 6.72
C LYS A 21 -6.49 -5.06 5.94
N GLU A 22 -6.94 -3.82 6.11
CA GLU A 22 -8.08 -3.28 5.36
C GLU A 22 -7.79 -3.24 3.85
N LEU A 23 -6.59 -2.81 3.44
CA LEU A 23 -6.18 -2.85 2.04
C LEU A 23 -6.23 -4.27 1.45
N ASN A 24 -5.77 -5.29 2.18
CA ASN A 24 -5.81 -6.67 1.71
C ASN A 24 -7.26 -7.16 1.48
N ILE A 25 -8.20 -6.74 2.34
CA ILE A 25 -9.62 -7.04 2.16
C ILE A 25 -10.17 -6.28 0.95
N ALA A 26 -9.83 -4.99 0.80
CA ALA A 26 -10.29 -4.19 -0.33
C ALA A 26 -9.80 -4.75 -1.67
N GLU A 27 -8.58 -5.31 -1.74
CA GLU A 27 -8.05 -5.91 -2.96
C GLU A 27 -8.90 -7.08 -3.48
N THR A 28 -9.57 -7.85 -2.60
CA THR A 28 -10.46 -8.93 -3.04
C THR A 28 -11.73 -8.41 -3.72
N GLU A 29 -12.15 -7.20 -3.38
CA GLU A 29 -13.32 -6.52 -3.95
C GLU A 29 -12.96 -5.63 -5.17
N MET A 30 -11.69 -5.58 -5.56
CA MET A 30 -11.19 -4.73 -6.65
C MET A 30 -10.54 -5.55 -7.79
N PRO A 31 -11.24 -6.51 -8.41
CA PRO A 31 -10.64 -7.42 -9.39
C PRO A 31 -10.04 -6.71 -10.61
N GLY A 32 -10.64 -5.61 -11.05
CA GLY A 32 -10.11 -4.83 -12.18
C GLY A 32 -8.75 -4.21 -11.90
N LEU A 33 -8.54 -3.65 -10.70
CA LEU A 33 -7.25 -3.07 -10.32
C LEU A 33 -6.18 -4.16 -10.21
N MET A 34 -6.54 -5.32 -9.64
CA MET A 34 -5.62 -6.45 -9.50
C MET A 34 -5.23 -7.05 -10.85
N ALA A 35 -6.17 -7.10 -11.81
CA ALA A 35 -5.88 -7.51 -13.19
C ALA A 35 -4.88 -6.56 -13.87
N THR A 36 -5.09 -5.24 -13.79
CA THR A 36 -4.16 -4.25 -14.34
C THR A 36 -2.76 -4.38 -13.75
N ARG A 37 -2.65 -4.60 -12.43
CA ARG A 37 -1.35 -4.83 -11.77
C ARG A 37 -0.66 -6.09 -12.31
N ALA A 38 -1.40 -7.17 -12.53
CA ALA A 38 -0.85 -8.43 -13.05
C ALA A 38 -0.41 -8.32 -14.52
N GLU A 39 -1.15 -7.59 -15.35
CA GLU A 39 -0.87 -7.43 -16.78
C GLU A 39 0.34 -6.50 -17.02
N TYR A 40 0.37 -5.34 -16.38
CA TYR A 40 1.35 -4.28 -16.68
C TYR A 40 2.49 -4.18 -15.66
N GLY A 41 2.33 -4.72 -14.45
CA GLY A 41 3.37 -4.68 -13.41
C GLY A 41 4.70 -5.31 -13.82
N PRO A 42 4.73 -6.49 -14.49
CA PRO A 42 5.98 -7.12 -14.92
C PRO A 42 6.73 -6.38 -16.03
N ALA A 43 6.11 -5.37 -16.66
CA ALA A 43 6.70 -4.60 -17.76
C ALA A 43 7.50 -3.36 -17.29
N GLN A 44 7.77 -3.24 -15.99
CA GLN A 44 8.58 -2.19 -15.37
C GLN A 44 9.79 -2.80 -14.65
#